data_AF-A0A179GW14-F1
#
_entry.id   AF-A0A179GW14-F1
#
_cell.length_a   1.000
_cell.length_b   1.000
_cell.length_c   1.000
_cell.angle_alpha   90.00
_cell.angle_beta   90.00
_cell.angle_gamma   90.00
#
_symmetry.space_group_name_H-M   'P 1'
#
loop_
_entity.id
_entity.type
_entity.pdbx_description
1 polymer ?
#
loop_
_entity_poly.entity_id
_entity_poly.type
_entity_poly.pdbx_seq_one_letter_code
_entity_poly.pdbx_strand_id
1 'polypeptide(L)'
;MARSGVKTRMLILSDTHGLPLEDKLPKQPIDVAIHCGDLTEESKLDEFRVTLRNLQAIDAPLKLVIAGNHDFTLDTPVFRKILEEATPSIDEQLMRKDSHHARPPTAMGSSDIPPPSAPTWLVPASTVLLGSGIVCWLACYVLMTRRSLATHATPIPLVPLGINLAWEVVYALYVTEAPLELAGFAMWLAFDVPVLYATLKTAPRSFASAPLVARNAGKLLAVVFVFGLASNALFAWWWLAEPHRGHGLKWGKVWNGLEARDTTELAWWSAGAAQMAMSVGALAMLIQRGHSGGQSYAIWLCRFAGTQLGLPGTCFLLWWYWPEAHGFVWHPLSIIIVGTSMACDVAYPFVLAHVRKTERVLPDGTVVAGDVDVAVADRNGARHKKRN
;
A
#
# COMPACT_ATOMS: atom_id res chain seq x y z
N MET A 1 -28.00 -68.06 -10.46
CA MET A 1 -28.34 -66.99 -11.42
C MET A 1 -27.05 -66.30 -11.81
N ALA A 2 -26.64 -66.40 -13.09
CA ALA A 2 -25.46 -65.67 -13.57
C ALA A 2 -25.76 -64.16 -13.51
N ARG A 3 -24.88 -63.36 -12.90
CA ARG A 3 -24.99 -61.90 -12.92
C ARG A 3 -24.88 -61.45 -14.38
N SER A 4 -25.96 -60.89 -14.94
CA SER A 4 -25.90 -60.22 -16.24
C SER A 4 -25.08 -58.94 -16.08
N GLY A 5 -23.86 -58.91 -16.61
CA GLY A 5 -23.05 -57.70 -16.65
C GLY A 5 -23.67 -56.67 -17.62
N VAL A 6 -23.51 -55.38 -17.31
CA VAL A 6 -23.76 -54.31 -18.27
C VAL A 6 -22.55 -54.24 -19.20
N LYS A 7 -22.78 -54.34 -20.51
CA LYS A 7 -21.71 -54.20 -21.50
C LYS A 7 -21.35 -52.73 -21.65
N THR A 8 -20.09 -52.37 -21.39
CA THR A 8 -19.57 -51.00 -21.49
C THR A 8 -18.44 -50.96 -22.52
N ARG A 9 -18.48 -49.98 -23.42
CA ARG A 9 -17.41 -49.72 -24.40
C ARG A 9 -16.60 -48.50 -23.96
N MET A 10 -15.30 -48.71 -23.83
CA MET A 10 -14.35 -47.67 -23.49
C MET A 10 -13.50 -47.29 -24.70
N LEU A 11 -13.28 -45.99 -24.91
CA LEU A 11 -12.24 -45.45 -25.79
C LEU A 11 -11.09 -44.96 -24.92
N ILE A 12 -9.88 -45.46 -25.17
CA ILE A 12 -8.67 -45.04 -24.44
C ILE A 12 -7.75 -44.34 -25.44
N LEU A 13 -7.35 -43.12 -25.09
CA LEU A 13 -6.44 -42.25 -25.82
C LEU A 13 -5.27 -41.90 -24.89
N SER A 14 -4.12 -41.59 -25.47
CA SER A 14 -2.92 -41.12 -24.77
C SER A 14 -2.01 -40.47 -25.79
N ASP A 15 -1.10 -39.60 -25.35
CA ASP A 15 0.01 -39.13 -26.17
C ASP A 15 -0.49 -38.53 -27.50
N THR A 16 -1.48 -37.64 -27.40
CA THR A 16 -2.08 -37.02 -28.60
C THR A 16 -1.36 -35.76 -29.02
N HIS A 17 -0.60 -35.13 -28.13
CA HIS A 17 0.30 -34.01 -28.41
C HIS A 17 -0.38 -32.86 -29.19
N GLY A 18 -1.66 -32.57 -28.87
CA GLY A 18 -2.43 -31.53 -29.53
C GLY A 18 -2.72 -31.77 -31.02
N LEU A 19 -2.57 -32.99 -31.52
CA LEU A 19 -2.86 -33.33 -32.93
C LEU A 19 -4.38 -33.50 -33.16
N PRO A 20 -4.94 -32.97 -34.26
CA PRO A 20 -6.34 -33.24 -34.63
C PRO A 20 -6.60 -34.74 -34.83
N LEU A 21 -7.71 -35.25 -34.28
CA LEU A 21 -8.08 -36.67 -34.30
C LEU A 21 -9.29 -37.00 -35.17
N GLU A 22 -9.88 -36.02 -35.86
CA GLU A 22 -11.19 -36.10 -36.50
C GLU A 22 -11.36 -37.35 -37.40
N ASP A 23 -10.37 -37.68 -38.23
CA ASP A 23 -10.41 -38.85 -39.13
C ASP A 23 -10.03 -40.18 -38.46
N LYS A 24 -9.56 -40.14 -37.22
CA LYS A 24 -9.06 -41.29 -36.45
C LYS A 24 -10.04 -41.76 -35.37
N LEU A 25 -11.11 -41.01 -35.10
CA LEU A 25 -12.08 -41.36 -34.08
C LEU A 25 -13.00 -42.51 -34.54
N PRO A 26 -13.32 -43.46 -33.65
CA PRO A 26 -14.20 -44.57 -33.98
C PRO A 26 -15.65 -44.09 -34.17
N LYS A 27 -16.32 -44.63 -35.19
CA LYS A 27 -17.71 -44.26 -35.54
C LYS A 27 -18.79 -44.97 -34.72
N GLN A 28 -18.39 -45.80 -33.77
CA GLN A 28 -19.29 -46.62 -32.95
C GLN A 28 -19.59 -45.93 -31.62
N PRO A 29 -20.78 -46.15 -31.03
CA PRO A 29 -21.14 -45.54 -29.75
C PRO A 29 -20.17 -45.94 -28.63
N ILE A 30 -19.69 -44.95 -27.87
CA ILE A 30 -18.77 -45.11 -26.74
C ILE A 30 -19.51 -44.73 -25.46
N ASP A 31 -19.30 -45.50 -24.39
CA ASP A 31 -19.89 -45.20 -23.08
C ASP A 31 -18.95 -44.34 -22.23
N VAL A 32 -17.64 -44.58 -22.33
CA VAL A 32 -16.61 -43.85 -21.58
C VAL A 32 -15.39 -43.57 -22.47
N ALA A 33 -14.97 -42.32 -22.57
CA ALA A 33 -13.68 -41.94 -23.15
C ALA A 33 -12.69 -41.61 -22.03
N ILE A 34 -11.46 -42.10 -22.13
CA ILE A 34 -10.39 -41.86 -21.18
C ILE A 34 -9.18 -41.35 -21.96
N HIS A 35 -8.64 -40.19 -21.59
CA HIS A 35 -7.37 -39.68 -22.12
C HIS A 35 -6.30 -39.70 -21.02
N CYS A 36 -5.24 -40.47 -21.25
CA CYS A 36 -4.26 -40.87 -20.24
C CYS A 36 -3.03 -39.95 -20.13
N GLY A 37 -3.16 -38.67 -20.46
CA GLY A 37 -2.04 -37.72 -20.44
C GLY A 37 -1.48 -37.36 -21.81
N ASP A 38 -0.54 -36.42 -21.80
CA ASP A 38 0.13 -35.81 -22.96
C ASP A 38 -0.89 -35.28 -23.97
N LEU A 39 -1.69 -34.35 -23.44
CA LEU A 39 -2.72 -33.61 -24.17
C LEU A 39 -2.09 -32.62 -25.16
N THR A 40 -0.88 -32.17 -24.87
CA THR A 40 -0.14 -31.14 -25.60
C THR A 40 1.30 -31.59 -25.86
N GLU A 41 2.01 -30.89 -26.75
CA GLU A 41 3.44 -31.10 -26.99
C GLU A 41 4.27 -30.13 -26.12
N GLU A 42 3.83 -28.88 -26.05
CA GLU A 42 4.58 -27.79 -25.39
C GLU A 42 3.73 -27.04 -24.35
N SER A 43 2.62 -27.63 -23.89
CA SER A 43 1.72 -27.03 -22.90
C SER A 43 1.13 -25.68 -23.30
N LYS A 44 1.00 -25.44 -24.62
CA LYS A 44 0.49 -24.19 -25.19
C LYS A 44 -1.04 -24.15 -25.19
N LEU A 45 -1.59 -22.95 -25.02
CA LEU A 45 -3.04 -22.74 -24.98
C LEU A 45 -3.75 -23.18 -26.28
N ASP A 46 -3.12 -23.00 -27.44
CA ASP A 46 -3.70 -23.42 -28.72
C ASP A 46 -3.76 -24.95 -28.87
N GLU A 47 -2.80 -25.67 -28.30
CA GLU A 47 -2.79 -27.14 -28.27
C GLU A 47 -3.91 -27.66 -27.35
N PHE A 48 -4.08 -27.06 -26.16
CA PHE A 48 -5.22 -27.39 -25.29
C PHE A 48 -6.57 -27.14 -25.99
N ARG A 49 -6.69 -26.09 -26.80
CA ARG A 49 -7.90 -25.84 -27.60
C ARG A 49 -8.14 -26.94 -28.62
N VAL A 50 -7.11 -27.45 -29.30
CA VAL A 50 -7.23 -28.59 -30.21
C VAL A 50 -7.68 -29.84 -29.45
N THR A 51 -7.06 -30.13 -28.31
CA THR A 51 -7.41 -31.31 -27.50
C THR A 51 -8.83 -31.24 -26.95
N LEU A 52 -9.30 -30.06 -26.53
CA LEU A 52 -10.70 -29.85 -26.15
C LEU A 52 -11.66 -30.10 -27.32
N ARG A 53 -11.33 -29.65 -28.54
CA ARG A 53 -12.15 -29.94 -29.74
C ARG A 53 -12.20 -31.43 -30.04
N ASN A 54 -11.05 -32.12 -29.98
CA ASN A 54 -10.99 -33.57 -30.15
C ASN A 54 -11.87 -34.30 -29.14
N LEU A 55 -11.77 -33.92 -27.85
CA LEU A 55 -12.59 -34.50 -26.79
C LEU A 55 -14.08 -34.22 -27.01
N GLN A 56 -14.45 -33.01 -27.44
CA GLN A 56 -15.84 -32.65 -27.77
C GLN A 56 -16.41 -33.46 -28.94
N ALA A 57 -15.58 -33.78 -29.94
CA ALA A 57 -15.98 -34.58 -31.10
C ALA A 57 -16.26 -36.06 -30.76
N ILE A 58 -15.78 -36.56 -29.61
CA ILE A 58 -16.04 -37.93 -29.16
C ILE A 58 -17.47 -38.03 -28.62
N ASP A 59 -18.29 -38.85 -29.30
CA ASP A 59 -19.64 -39.21 -28.87
C ASP A 59 -19.59 -40.24 -27.72
N ALA A 60 -19.33 -39.72 -26.52
CA ALA A 60 -19.33 -40.47 -25.26
C ALA A 60 -19.93 -39.63 -24.12
N PRO A 61 -20.83 -40.19 -23.28
CA PRO A 61 -21.47 -39.44 -22.19
C PRO A 61 -20.49 -39.12 -21.04
N LEU A 62 -19.47 -39.96 -20.82
CA LEU A 62 -18.43 -39.71 -19.82
C LEU A 62 -17.06 -39.57 -20.50
N LYS A 63 -16.33 -38.51 -20.15
CA LYS A 63 -14.98 -38.23 -20.64
C LYS A 63 -14.08 -37.96 -19.42
N LEU A 64 -13.08 -38.81 -19.21
CA LEU A 64 -12.08 -38.68 -18.14
C LEU A 64 -10.75 -38.29 -18.76
N VAL A 65 -10.09 -37.29 -18.20
CA VAL A 65 -8.86 -36.73 -18.75
C VAL A 65 -7.90 -36.49 -17.60
N ILE A 66 -6.66 -36.96 -17.75
CA ILE A 66 -5.54 -36.64 -16.87
C ILE A 66 -4.45 -35.92 -17.67
N ALA A 67 -3.66 -35.11 -16.97
CA ALA A 67 -2.50 -34.44 -17.54
C ALA A 67 -1.31 -35.41 -17.63
N GLY A 68 -0.45 -35.25 -18.64
CA GLY A 68 0.84 -35.92 -18.74
C GLY A 68 2.02 -34.99 -18.45
N ASN A 69 3.24 -35.44 -18.76
CA ASN A 69 4.45 -34.66 -18.51
C ASN A 69 4.61 -33.48 -19.47
N HIS A 70 3.99 -33.52 -20.65
CA HIS A 70 4.00 -32.39 -21.58
C HIS A 70 3.02 -31.28 -21.18
N ASP A 71 2.08 -31.54 -20.28
CA ASP A 71 1.03 -30.61 -19.85
C ASP A 71 1.42 -29.78 -18.61
N PHE A 72 2.71 -29.45 -18.48
CA PHE A 72 3.30 -28.87 -17.27
C PHE A 72 2.66 -27.55 -16.82
N THR A 73 1.96 -26.80 -17.69
CA THR A 73 1.22 -25.59 -17.31
C THR A 73 -0.02 -25.88 -16.47
N LEU A 74 -0.47 -27.14 -16.42
CA LEU A 74 -1.52 -27.61 -15.50
C LEU A 74 -0.98 -27.93 -14.10
N ASP A 75 0.35 -28.05 -13.92
CA ASP A 75 1.02 -28.22 -12.64
C ASP A 75 1.64 -26.89 -12.20
N THR A 76 0.97 -26.20 -11.26
CA THR A 76 1.39 -24.86 -10.81
C THR A 76 2.83 -24.82 -10.23
N PRO A 77 3.25 -25.76 -9.36
CA PRO A 77 4.64 -25.85 -8.92
C PRO A 77 5.66 -26.00 -10.06
N VAL A 78 5.44 -26.95 -10.99
CA VAL A 78 6.39 -27.21 -12.08
C VAL A 78 6.43 -26.05 -13.06
N PHE A 79 5.27 -25.48 -13.40
CA PHE A 79 5.19 -24.30 -14.25
C PHE A 79 5.96 -23.12 -13.67
N ARG A 80 5.83 -22.86 -12.36
CA ARG A 80 6.58 -21.81 -11.68
C ARG A 80 8.09 -22.04 -11.78
N LYS A 81 8.55 -23.28 -11.58
CA LYS A 81 9.97 -23.64 -11.66
C LYS A 81 10.53 -23.47 -13.09
N ILE A 82 9.81 -23.92 -14.11
CA ILE A 82 10.24 -23.77 -15.51
C ILE A 82 10.30 -22.29 -15.91
N LEU A 83 9.34 -21.48 -15.44
CA LEU A 83 9.40 -20.03 -15.62
C LEU A 83 10.64 -19.44 -14.95
N GLU A 84 10.93 -19.80 -13.70
CA GLU A 84 12.13 -19.36 -12.98
C GLU A 84 13.43 -19.75 -13.71
N GLU A 85 13.50 -20.92 -14.33
CA GLU A 85 14.68 -21.40 -15.10
C GLU A 85 14.80 -20.74 -16.49
N ALA A 86 13.69 -20.40 -17.15
CA ALA A 86 13.68 -19.72 -18.45
C ALA A 86 13.95 -18.21 -18.34
N THR A 87 13.57 -17.60 -17.21
CA THR A 87 13.68 -16.16 -16.92
C THR A 87 15.11 -15.60 -17.11
N PRO A 88 16.20 -16.24 -16.63
CA PRO A 88 17.58 -15.77 -16.84
C PRO A 88 17.97 -15.52 -18.30
N SER A 89 17.44 -16.33 -19.22
CA SER A 89 17.77 -16.25 -20.66
C SER A 89 16.96 -15.17 -21.41
N ILE A 90 15.76 -14.87 -20.91
CA ILE A 90 14.88 -13.83 -21.45
C ILE A 90 15.33 -12.46 -20.94
N ASP A 91 15.77 -12.39 -19.68
CA ASP A 91 16.33 -11.18 -19.07
C ASP A 91 17.60 -10.70 -19.78
N GLU A 92 18.53 -11.60 -20.16
CA GLU A 92 19.71 -11.22 -20.96
C GLU A 92 19.34 -10.59 -22.31
N GLN A 93 18.24 -11.03 -22.94
CA GLN A 93 17.78 -10.53 -24.23
C GLN A 93 17.02 -9.19 -24.12
N LEU A 94 16.24 -9.01 -23.05
CA LEU A 94 15.52 -7.77 -22.76
C LEU A 94 16.47 -6.68 -22.26
N MET A 95 17.42 -7.01 -21.38
CA MET A 95 18.46 -6.11 -20.88
C MET A 95 19.32 -5.53 -22.02
N ARG A 96 19.62 -6.33 -23.06
CA ARG A 96 20.32 -5.86 -24.27
C ARG A 96 19.52 -4.88 -25.13
N LYS A 97 18.18 -4.92 -25.06
CA LYS A 97 17.30 -4.03 -25.83
C LYS A 97 16.98 -2.73 -25.09
N ASP A 98 16.82 -2.79 -23.76
CA ASP A 98 16.37 -1.64 -22.96
C ASP A 98 17.51 -0.75 -22.45
N SER A 99 18.76 -1.24 -22.46
CA SER A 99 19.96 -0.45 -22.12
C SER A 99 20.19 0.77 -23.03
N HIS A 100 19.46 0.90 -24.14
CA HIS A 100 19.55 2.04 -25.06
C HIS A 100 18.50 3.13 -24.84
N HIS A 101 17.51 2.98 -23.93
CA HIS A 101 16.37 3.91 -23.81
C HIS A 101 15.92 4.29 -22.37
N ALA A 102 16.60 3.85 -21.32
CA ALA A 102 16.16 4.14 -19.94
C ALA A 102 16.18 5.65 -19.61
N ARG A 103 15.00 6.22 -19.31
CA ARG A 103 14.87 7.53 -18.66
C ARG A 103 15.19 7.38 -17.16
N PRO A 104 15.77 8.40 -16.51
CA PRO A 104 16.06 8.34 -15.08
C PRO A 104 14.77 8.20 -14.26
N PRO A 105 14.79 7.41 -13.17
CA PRO A 105 13.63 7.22 -12.30
C PRO A 105 13.26 8.52 -11.56
N THR A 106 11.98 8.68 -11.23
CA THR A 106 11.37 9.93 -10.75
C THR A 106 10.52 9.81 -9.46
N ALA A 107 10.04 8.62 -9.09
CA ALA A 107 9.21 8.38 -7.91
C ALA A 107 9.29 6.91 -7.45
N MET A 108 8.82 6.58 -6.24
CA MET A 108 8.87 5.21 -5.73
C MET A 108 8.03 4.28 -6.61
N GLY A 109 8.63 3.19 -7.09
CA GLY A 109 8.04 2.33 -8.11
C GLY A 109 8.05 2.93 -9.53
N SER A 110 8.72 4.06 -9.77
CA SER A 110 8.90 4.61 -11.12
C SER A 110 9.98 3.90 -11.94
N SER A 111 10.87 3.19 -11.24
CA SER A 111 11.78 2.20 -11.82
C SER A 111 11.06 0.91 -12.18
N ASP A 112 9.79 0.75 -11.76
CA ASP A 112 9.04 -0.47 -12.04
C ASP A 112 8.77 -0.59 -13.55
N ILE A 113 8.89 -1.82 -14.03
CA ILE A 113 8.63 -2.22 -15.39
C ILE A 113 7.24 -2.87 -15.41
N PRO A 114 6.18 -2.14 -15.80
CA PRO A 114 4.85 -2.71 -15.85
C PRO A 114 4.73 -3.73 -17.00
N PRO A 115 3.78 -4.68 -16.94
CA PRO A 115 3.59 -5.66 -17.99
C PRO A 115 3.19 -5.01 -19.32
N PRO A 116 3.39 -5.67 -20.48
CA PRO A 116 3.02 -5.11 -21.80
C PRO A 116 1.53 -4.77 -21.95
N SER A 117 0.66 -5.36 -21.12
CA SER A 117 -0.77 -5.05 -21.04
C SER A 117 -1.07 -3.71 -20.38
N ALA A 118 -0.16 -3.18 -19.57
CA ALA A 118 -0.34 -1.93 -18.85
C ALA A 118 -0.12 -0.73 -19.78
N PRO A 119 -0.94 0.32 -19.70
CA PRO A 119 -0.72 1.53 -20.48
C PRO A 119 0.61 2.20 -20.14
N THR A 120 1.32 2.72 -21.15
CA THR A 120 2.62 3.39 -20.97
C THR A 120 2.55 4.65 -20.11
N TRP A 121 1.37 5.25 -19.96
CA TRP A 121 1.14 6.42 -19.10
C TRP A 121 0.89 6.06 -17.63
N LEU A 122 0.74 4.78 -17.27
CA LEU A 122 0.35 4.34 -15.94
C LEU A 122 1.31 4.83 -14.85
N VAL A 123 2.61 4.52 -14.99
CA VAL A 123 3.66 4.91 -14.03
C VAL A 123 3.85 6.44 -13.96
N PRO A 124 3.85 7.19 -15.08
CA PRO A 124 3.78 8.65 -15.03
C PRO A 124 2.56 9.19 -14.29
N ALA A 125 1.37 8.61 -14.52
CA ALA A 125 0.14 9.07 -13.86
C ALA A 125 0.14 8.78 -12.36
N SER A 126 0.63 7.61 -11.93
CA SER A 126 0.80 7.29 -10.51
C SER A 126 1.80 8.23 -9.83
N THR A 127 2.89 8.57 -10.52
CA THR A 127 3.88 9.57 -10.06
C THR A 127 3.26 10.95 -9.85
N VAL A 128 2.44 11.42 -10.79
CA VAL A 128 1.73 12.71 -10.67
C VAL A 128 0.76 12.70 -9.49
N LEU A 129 0.05 11.59 -9.27
CA LEU A 129 -0.88 11.45 -8.16
C LEU A 129 -0.15 11.48 -6.81
N LEU A 130 0.96 10.75 -6.70
CA LEU A 130 1.86 10.80 -5.54
C LEU A 130 2.39 12.23 -5.30
N GLY A 131 2.87 12.90 -6.34
CA GLY A 131 3.34 14.28 -6.28
C GLY A 131 2.26 15.27 -5.81
N SER A 132 1.02 15.07 -6.24
CA SER A 132 -0.13 15.85 -5.75
C SER A 132 -0.36 15.62 -4.26
N GLY A 133 -0.20 14.37 -3.80
CA GLY A 133 -0.21 14.00 -2.39
C GLY A 133 0.85 14.74 -1.58
N ILE A 134 2.10 14.81 -2.08
CA ILE A 134 3.22 15.54 -1.46
C ILE A 134 2.85 17.01 -1.29
N VAL A 135 2.38 17.67 -2.34
CA VAL A 135 2.01 19.10 -2.29
C VAL A 135 0.93 19.38 -1.24
N CYS A 136 -0.10 18.54 -1.17
CA CYS A 136 -1.16 18.65 -0.17
C CYS A 136 -0.62 18.51 1.27
N TRP A 137 0.31 17.57 1.51
CA TRP A 137 0.95 17.41 2.82
C TRP A 137 1.86 18.59 3.20
N LEU A 138 2.65 19.11 2.26
CA LEU A 138 3.47 20.30 2.52
C LEU A 138 2.60 21.50 2.89
N ALA A 139 1.49 21.72 2.18
CA ALA A 139 0.50 22.73 2.55
C ALA A 139 -0.09 22.47 3.95
N CYS A 140 -0.38 21.20 4.28
CA CYS A 140 -0.85 20.80 5.60
C CYS A 140 0.14 21.18 6.71
N TYR A 141 1.42 20.88 6.54
CA TYR A 141 2.47 21.21 7.52
C TYR A 141 2.59 22.72 7.78
N VAL A 142 2.51 23.54 6.74
CA VAL A 142 2.48 25.01 6.88
C VAL A 142 1.26 25.47 7.67
N LEU A 143 0.07 24.96 7.32
CA LEU A 143 -1.17 25.33 7.98
C LEU A 143 -1.20 24.88 9.45
N MET A 144 -0.72 23.66 9.73
CA MET A 144 -0.56 23.10 11.07
C MET A 144 0.31 23.99 11.95
N THR A 145 1.50 24.34 11.45
CA THR A 145 2.45 25.21 12.17
C THR A 145 1.81 26.56 12.50
N ARG A 146 1.23 27.22 11.49
CA ARG A 146 0.60 28.54 11.66
C ARG A 146 -0.55 28.50 12.65
N ARG A 147 -1.45 27.52 12.51
CA ARG A 147 -2.63 27.39 13.38
C ARG A 147 -2.23 27.03 14.81
N SER A 148 -1.27 26.13 14.99
CA SER A 148 -0.77 25.76 16.32
C SER A 148 -0.22 26.95 17.07
N LEU A 149 0.66 27.73 16.42
CA LEU A 149 1.27 28.89 17.05
C LEU A 149 0.25 29.99 17.35
N ALA A 150 -0.76 30.19 16.48
CA ALA A 150 -1.82 31.18 16.68
C ALA A 150 -2.85 30.80 17.76
N THR A 151 -3.03 29.51 18.04
CA THR A 151 -4.05 29.01 18.99
C THR A 151 -3.47 28.37 20.24
N HIS A 152 -2.15 28.37 20.37
CA HIS A 152 -1.40 27.80 21.49
C HIS A 152 -1.73 26.33 21.79
N ALA A 153 -2.10 25.56 20.76
CA ALA A 153 -2.51 24.16 20.89
C ALA A 153 -1.82 23.28 19.85
N THR A 154 -1.46 22.06 20.23
CA THR A 154 -0.70 21.15 19.36
C THR A 154 -1.45 20.84 18.06
N PRO A 155 -0.76 20.87 16.90
CA PRO A 155 -1.38 20.62 15.60
C PRO A 155 -1.55 19.13 15.30
N ILE A 156 -0.82 18.27 16.00
CA ILE A 156 -0.75 16.84 15.73
C ILE A 156 -0.54 16.07 17.05
N PRO A 157 -1.00 14.82 17.17
CA PRO A 157 -0.76 14.04 18.39
C PRO A 157 0.72 13.62 18.46
N LEU A 158 1.28 13.57 19.67
CA LEU A 158 2.73 13.36 19.88
C LEU A 158 3.24 12.04 19.30
N VAL A 159 2.55 10.93 19.57
CA VAL A 159 3.01 9.59 19.14
C VAL A 159 3.03 9.46 17.61
N PRO A 160 1.94 9.78 16.87
CA PRO A 160 1.96 9.81 15.41
C PRO A 160 3.03 10.71 14.80
N LEU A 161 3.31 11.88 15.38
CA LEU A 161 4.40 12.75 14.90
C LEU A 161 5.76 12.06 15.00
N GLY A 162 6.05 11.41 16.13
CA GLY A 162 7.31 10.69 16.31
C GLY A 162 7.46 9.52 15.34
N ILE A 163 6.38 8.78 15.07
CA ILE A 163 6.35 7.69 14.09
C ILE A 163 6.56 8.24 12.67
N ASN A 164 5.89 9.32 12.31
CA ASN A 164 5.99 9.95 10.99
C ASN A 164 7.42 10.42 10.70
N LEU A 165 8.02 11.20 11.62
CA LEU A 165 9.40 11.66 11.51
C LEU A 165 10.38 10.49 11.33
N ALA A 166 10.20 9.42 12.09
CA ALA A 166 11.06 8.25 11.99
C ALA A 166 10.91 7.53 10.64
N TRP A 167 9.68 7.39 10.16
CA TRP A 167 9.39 6.82 8.85
C TRP A 167 10.04 7.63 7.73
N GLU A 168 9.86 8.95 7.73
CA GLU A 168 10.44 9.84 6.72
C GLU A 168 11.98 9.78 6.70
N VAL A 169 12.64 9.72 7.87
CA VAL A 169 14.11 9.57 7.94
C VAL A 169 14.58 8.24 7.34
N VAL A 170 13.95 7.12 7.72
CA VAL A 170 14.33 5.81 7.19
C VAL A 170 14.12 5.74 5.69
N TYR A 171 13.01 6.29 5.21
CA TYR A 171 12.71 6.27 3.78
C TYR A 171 13.69 7.11 2.99
N ALA A 172 13.96 8.34 3.43
CA ALA A 172 14.92 9.23 2.78
C ALA A 172 16.34 8.64 2.71
N LEU A 173 16.80 7.96 3.78
CA LEU A 173 18.18 7.51 3.87
C LEU A 173 18.42 6.10 3.34
N TYR A 174 17.37 5.26 3.29
CA TYR A 174 17.52 3.85 2.97
C TYR A 174 16.61 3.39 1.83
N VAL A 175 15.34 3.81 1.79
CA VAL A 175 14.36 3.21 0.85
C VAL A 175 14.38 3.89 -0.52
N THR A 176 14.50 5.22 -0.58
CA THR A 176 14.41 5.95 -1.85
C THR A 176 15.53 5.60 -2.83
N GLU A 177 15.18 5.51 -4.11
CA GLU A 177 16.12 5.15 -5.19
C GLU A 177 16.39 6.32 -6.12
N ALA A 178 15.37 7.13 -6.39
CA ALA A 178 15.46 8.25 -7.30
C ALA A 178 15.79 9.57 -6.58
N PRO A 179 16.57 10.47 -7.21
CA PRO A 179 16.83 11.80 -6.66
C PRO A 179 15.55 12.61 -6.36
N LEU A 180 14.49 12.43 -7.17
CA LEU A 180 13.23 13.13 -6.96
C LEU A 180 12.43 12.57 -5.76
N GLU A 181 12.53 11.26 -5.49
CA GLU A 181 11.98 10.67 -4.27
C GLU A 181 12.69 11.22 -3.04
N LEU A 182 14.02 11.20 -3.06
CA LEU A 182 14.85 11.74 -1.99
C LEU A 182 14.52 13.21 -1.73
N ALA A 183 14.34 14.01 -2.79
CA ALA A 183 13.92 15.40 -2.68
C ALA A 183 12.52 15.53 -2.03
N GLY A 184 11.57 14.67 -2.40
CA GLY A 184 10.23 14.63 -1.79
C GLY A 184 10.28 14.38 -0.29
N PHE A 185 10.99 13.32 0.13
CA PHE A 185 11.15 12.99 1.54
C PHE A 185 11.96 14.04 2.33
N ALA A 186 13.01 14.60 1.72
CA ALA A 186 13.78 15.69 2.32
C ALA A 186 12.92 16.95 2.53
N MET A 187 12.02 17.26 1.59
CA MET A 187 11.06 18.36 1.75
C MET A 187 10.05 18.10 2.87
N TRP A 188 9.53 16.88 2.98
CA TRP A 188 8.67 16.52 4.11
C TRP A 188 9.40 16.71 5.45
N LEU A 189 10.59 16.15 5.61
CA LEU A 189 11.40 16.30 6.83
C LEU A 189 11.69 17.77 7.15
N ALA A 190 12.02 18.58 6.14
CA ALA A 190 12.27 20.00 6.33
C ALA A 190 11.03 20.76 6.83
N PHE A 191 9.84 20.42 6.35
CA PHE A 191 8.58 21.04 6.77
C PHE A 191 8.04 20.47 8.09
N ASP A 192 8.47 19.26 8.46
CA ASP A 192 8.16 18.65 9.74
C ASP A 192 8.92 19.32 10.89
N VAL A 193 10.08 19.96 10.64
CA VAL A 193 10.82 20.74 11.65
C VAL A 193 9.98 21.88 12.25
N PRO A 194 9.33 22.76 11.47
CA PRO A 194 8.36 23.73 11.99
C PRO A 194 7.18 23.12 12.76
N VAL A 195 6.64 21.98 12.29
CA VAL A 195 5.54 21.27 12.95
C VAL A 195 5.98 20.74 14.31
N LEU A 196 7.17 20.13 14.36
CA LEU A 196 7.83 19.66 15.57
C LEU A 196 8.04 20.80 16.57
N TYR A 197 8.59 21.92 16.10
CA TYR A 197 8.78 23.11 16.92
C TYR A 197 7.44 23.61 17.50
N ALA A 198 6.42 23.77 16.66
CA ALA A 198 5.11 24.24 17.08
C ALA A 198 4.46 23.29 18.09
N THR A 199 4.62 21.97 17.88
CA THR A 199 4.12 20.93 18.77
C THR A 199 4.81 21.01 20.14
N LEU A 200 6.14 21.02 20.18
CA LEU A 200 6.89 21.09 21.45
C LEU A 200 6.64 22.40 22.21
N LYS A 201 6.54 23.52 21.49
CA LYS A 201 6.25 24.84 22.08
C LYS A 201 4.86 24.89 22.72
N THR A 202 3.86 24.24 22.12
CA THR A 202 2.47 24.27 22.59
C THR A 202 2.09 23.07 23.47
N ALA A 203 2.92 22.05 23.55
CA ALA A 203 2.69 20.84 24.34
C ALA A 203 2.45 21.12 25.83
N PRO A 204 3.20 21.98 26.54
CA PRO A 204 2.96 22.23 27.96
C PRO A 204 1.54 22.72 28.26
N ARG A 205 0.96 23.51 27.35
CA ARG A 205 -0.42 24.00 27.46
C ARG A 205 -1.44 22.96 27.02
N SER A 206 -1.18 22.30 25.89
CA SER A 206 -2.10 21.32 25.30
C SER A 206 -2.30 20.09 26.20
N PHE A 207 -1.26 19.73 26.96
CA PHE A 207 -1.29 18.61 27.91
C PHE A 207 -1.39 19.09 29.36
N ALA A 208 -1.94 20.28 29.63
CA ALA A 208 -2.02 20.81 30.99
C ALA A 208 -2.81 19.92 31.96
N SER A 209 -3.79 19.15 31.46
CA SER A 209 -4.53 18.13 32.21
C SER A 209 -3.71 16.89 32.55
N ALA A 210 -2.57 16.68 31.91
CA ALA A 210 -1.66 15.56 32.12
C ALA A 210 -0.23 16.06 32.41
N PRO A 211 0.08 16.48 33.65
CA PRO A 211 1.34 17.15 34.00
C PRO A 211 2.60 16.36 33.64
N LEU A 212 2.54 15.02 33.69
CA LEU A 212 3.65 14.15 33.29
C LEU A 212 3.96 14.27 31.80
N VAL A 213 2.92 14.32 30.95
CA VAL A 213 3.07 14.48 29.50
C VAL A 213 3.56 15.89 29.18
N ALA A 214 2.93 16.93 29.75
CA ALA A 214 3.30 18.33 29.52
C ALA A 214 4.78 18.63 29.80
N ARG A 215 5.34 18.06 30.88
CA ARG A 215 6.74 18.27 31.28
C ARG A 215 7.74 17.44 30.49
N ASN A 216 7.30 16.33 29.91
CA ASN A 216 8.19 15.35 29.26
C ASN A 216 7.91 15.18 27.76
N ALA A 217 7.09 16.03 27.13
CA ALA A 217 6.69 15.91 25.74
C ALA A 217 7.86 15.69 24.78
N GLY A 218 8.95 16.46 24.92
CA GLY A 218 10.16 16.29 24.11
C GLY A 218 10.85 14.94 24.33
N LYS A 219 10.92 14.45 25.57
CA LYS A 219 11.51 13.13 25.89
C LYS A 219 10.64 11.99 25.36
N LEU A 220 9.32 12.09 25.54
CA LEU A 220 8.36 11.11 25.02
C LEU A 220 8.46 11.03 23.49
N LEU A 221 8.51 12.17 22.82
CA LEU A 221 8.69 12.22 21.38
C LEU A 221 10.03 11.61 20.96
N ALA A 222 11.13 11.92 21.66
CA ALA A 222 12.44 11.34 21.37
C ALA A 222 12.44 9.81 21.51
N VAL A 223 11.79 9.27 22.55
CA VAL A 223 11.65 7.81 22.74
C VAL A 223 10.86 7.19 21.60
N VAL A 224 9.71 7.78 21.24
CA VAL A 224 8.88 7.28 20.12
C VAL A 224 9.65 7.36 18.80
N PHE A 225 10.39 8.44 18.56
CA PHE A 225 11.20 8.64 17.36
C PHE A 225 12.33 7.61 17.26
N VAL A 226 13.12 7.40 18.33
CA VAL A 226 14.22 6.43 18.33
C VAL A 226 13.70 5.01 18.13
N PHE A 227 12.63 4.64 18.83
CA PHE A 227 12.01 3.32 18.64
C PHE A 227 11.41 3.18 17.24
N GLY A 228 10.78 4.25 16.72
CA GLY A 228 10.25 4.32 15.37
C GLY A 228 11.34 4.16 14.32
N LEU A 229 12.53 4.75 14.51
CA LEU A 229 13.66 4.61 13.60
C LEU A 229 14.10 3.16 13.53
N ALA A 230 14.33 2.55 14.69
CA ALA A 230 14.73 1.15 14.77
C ALA A 230 13.69 0.22 14.14
N SER A 231 12.40 0.45 14.42
CA SER A 231 11.30 -0.37 13.90
C SER A 231 11.13 -0.25 12.39
N ASN A 232 11.13 0.98 11.85
CA ASN A 232 11.01 1.21 10.42
C ASN A 232 12.25 0.73 9.66
N ALA A 233 13.45 0.96 10.20
CA ALA A 233 14.69 0.47 9.59
C ALA A 233 14.73 -1.05 9.57
N LEU A 234 14.37 -1.70 10.67
CA LEU A 234 14.29 -3.16 10.74
C LEU A 234 13.26 -3.71 9.75
N PHE A 235 12.08 -3.08 9.66
CA PHE A 235 11.02 -3.51 8.74
C PHE A 235 11.44 -3.34 7.28
N ALA A 236 12.01 -2.18 6.91
CA ALA A 236 12.49 -1.93 5.55
C ALA A 236 13.68 -2.83 5.18
N TRP A 237 14.65 -2.98 6.07
CA TRP A 237 15.79 -3.89 5.87
C TRP A 237 15.31 -5.33 5.69
N TRP A 238 14.45 -5.80 6.60
CA TRP A 238 13.84 -7.12 6.48
C TRP A 238 13.19 -7.22 5.11
N TRP A 239 12.24 -6.34 4.78
CA TRP A 239 11.47 -6.37 3.54
C TRP A 239 12.32 -6.47 2.28
N LEU A 240 13.37 -5.65 2.18
CA LEU A 240 14.20 -5.52 0.97
C LEU A 240 15.34 -6.54 0.89
N ALA A 241 15.63 -7.28 1.97
CA ALA A 241 16.71 -8.26 2.00
C ALA A 241 16.51 -9.43 1.02
N GLU A 242 15.27 -9.84 0.78
CA GLU A 242 14.93 -11.00 -0.05
C GLU A 242 14.01 -10.61 -1.22
N PRO A 243 14.16 -11.23 -2.40
CA PRO A 243 13.25 -11.01 -3.52
C PRO A 243 11.87 -11.61 -3.24
N HIS A 244 10.88 -11.17 -4.01
CA HIS A 244 9.52 -11.72 -4.03
C HIS A 244 8.74 -11.62 -2.71
N ARG A 245 9.20 -10.79 -1.76
CA ARG A 245 8.49 -10.57 -0.52
C ARG A 245 7.26 -9.69 -0.72
N GLY A 246 6.19 -10.02 0.00
CA GLY A 246 4.91 -9.33 -0.07
C GLY A 246 3.86 -10.12 -0.84
N HIS A 247 2.78 -9.44 -1.21
CA HIS A 247 1.65 -10.04 -1.90
C HIS A 247 1.79 -9.93 -3.42
N GLY A 248 1.43 -11.00 -4.12
CA GLY A 248 1.34 -11.00 -5.59
C GLY A 248 2.70 -11.15 -6.29
N LEU A 249 2.68 -10.97 -7.60
CA LEU A 249 3.85 -11.14 -8.46
C LEU A 249 4.76 -9.93 -8.38
N LYS A 250 6.06 -10.16 -8.16
CA LYS A 250 7.07 -9.10 -8.02
C LYS A 250 7.92 -8.88 -9.26
N TRP A 251 7.56 -9.47 -10.40
CA TRP A 251 8.22 -9.20 -11.66
C TRP A 251 8.09 -7.73 -12.05
N GLY A 252 9.15 -7.15 -12.60
CA GLY A 252 9.20 -5.74 -12.95
C GLY A 252 9.35 -4.79 -11.78
N LYS A 253 9.24 -5.25 -10.52
CA LYS A 253 9.59 -4.45 -9.34
C LYS A 253 11.10 -4.41 -9.18
N VAL A 254 11.68 -3.24 -8.96
CA VAL A 254 13.13 -3.08 -8.82
C VAL A 254 13.42 -2.15 -7.65
N TRP A 255 14.46 -2.48 -6.88
CA TRP A 255 15.01 -1.61 -5.86
C TRP A 255 16.55 -1.55 -5.92
N ASN A 256 17.14 -0.40 -6.22
CA ASN A 256 18.60 -0.19 -6.34
C ASN A 256 19.29 -1.22 -7.26
N GLY A 257 18.64 -1.55 -8.38
CA GLY A 257 19.11 -2.57 -9.32
C GLY A 257 18.90 -4.01 -8.86
N LEU A 258 18.28 -4.24 -7.70
CA LEU A 258 17.87 -5.55 -7.23
C LEU A 258 16.42 -5.81 -7.64
N GLU A 259 16.20 -6.88 -8.40
CA GLU A 259 14.88 -7.23 -8.93
C GLU A 259 13.94 -7.82 -7.88
N ALA A 260 12.63 -7.77 -8.12
CA ALA A 260 11.61 -8.33 -7.24
C ALA A 260 11.58 -7.78 -5.81
N ARG A 261 12.02 -6.53 -5.61
CA ARG A 261 11.91 -5.79 -4.34
C ARG A 261 10.89 -4.67 -4.52
N ASP A 262 9.76 -4.80 -3.86
CA ASP A 262 8.63 -3.88 -4.05
C ASP A 262 8.60 -2.80 -2.97
N THR A 263 9.13 -1.62 -3.31
CA THR A 263 9.09 -0.45 -2.43
C THR A 263 7.69 0.16 -2.31
N THR A 264 6.84 0.01 -3.34
CA THR A 264 5.45 0.48 -3.32
C THR A 264 4.64 -0.27 -2.26
N GLU A 265 4.71 -1.61 -2.24
CA GLU A 265 4.03 -2.40 -1.20
C GLU A 265 4.65 -2.17 0.18
N LEU A 266 5.97 -2.05 0.27
CA LEU A 266 6.64 -1.69 1.52
C LEU A 266 6.07 -0.38 2.10
N ALA A 267 5.93 0.66 1.27
CA ALA A 267 5.30 1.91 1.65
C ALA A 267 3.82 1.77 1.99
N TRP A 268 3.07 0.94 1.27
CA TRP A 268 1.66 0.64 1.59
C TRP A 268 1.47 0.21 3.04
N TRP A 269 2.32 -0.70 3.51
CA TRP A 269 2.24 -1.21 4.86
C TRP A 269 2.76 -0.23 5.92
N SER A 270 3.96 0.32 5.73
CA SER A 270 4.59 1.17 6.74
C SER A 270 3.94 2.56 6.82
N ALA A 271 3.69 3.21 5.68
CA ALA A 271 3.02 4.51 5.63
C ALA A 271 1.54 4.35 6.00
N GLY A 272 0.91 3.24 5.60
CA GLY A 272 -0.45 2.90 6.03
C GLY A 272 -0.56 2.80 7.55
N ALA A 273 0.36 2.10 8.21
CA ALA A 273 0.37 1.99 9.68
C ALA A 273 0.60 3.36 10.36
N ALA A 274 1.53 4.16 9.86
CA ALA A 274 1.77 5.52 10.35
C ALA A 274 0.53 6.42 10.17
N GLN A 275 -0.10 6.35 9.00
CA GLN A 275 -1.33 7.09 8.69
C GLN A 275 -2.48 6.65 9.60
N MET A 276 -2.66 5.36 9.84
CA MET A 276 -3.71 4.87 10.75
C MET A 276 -3.52 5.42 12.16
N ALA A 277 -2.29 5.38 12.68
CA ALA A 277 -1.97 6.00 13.96
C ALA A 277 -2.28 7.50 13.95
N MET A 278 -1.99 8.20 12.84
CA MET A 278 -2.27 9.62 12.69
C MET A 278 -3.76 9.96 12.63
N SER A 279 -4.55 9.27 11.80
CA SER A 279 -5.99 9.53 11.66
C SER A 279 -6.75 9.21 12.94
N VAL A 280 -6.46 8.06 13.57
CA VAL A 280 -7.03 7.70 14.88
C VAL A 280 -6.61 8.69 15.95
N GLY A 281 -5.31 9.01 16.03
CA GLY A 281 -4.77 9.94 17.01
C GLY A 281 -5.33 11.35 16.84
N ALA A 282 -5.48 11.85 15.61
CA ALA A 282 -6.00 13.18 15.34
C ALA A 282 -7.47 13.30 15.76
N LEU A 283 -8.29 12.30 15.45
CA LEU A 283 -9.68 12.23 15.88
C LEU A 283 -9.79 12.15 17.40
N ALA A 284 -9.04 11.25 18.04
CA ALA A 284 -9.00 11.10 19.49
C ALA A 284 -8.57 12.40 20.19
N MET A 285 -7.52 13.06 19.69
CA MET A 285 -7.03 14.34 20.21
C MET A 285 -8.09 15.44 20.09
N LEU A 286 -8.87 15.47 19.00
CA LEU A 286 -9.97 16.43 18.84
C LEU A 286 -11.10 16.20 19.86
N ILE A 287 -11.50 14.93 20.04
CA ILE A 287 -12.54 14.52 21.00
C ILE A 287 -12.10 14.84 22.44
N GLN A 288 -10.89 14.42 22.82
CA GLN A 288 -10.39 14.57 24.18
C GLN A 288 -10.24 16.02 24.61
N ARG A 289 -9.83 16.92 23.70
CA ARG A 289 -9.64 18.33 24.05
C ARG A 289 -10.94 19.14 24.01
N GLY A 290 -11.92 18.74 23.20
CA GLY A 290 -13.20 19.43 23.10
C GLY A 290 -13.15 20.83 22.46
N HIS A 291 -12.09 21.14 21.69
CA HIS A 291 -11.93 22.42 21.00
C HIS A 291 -11.06 22.29 19.74
N SER A 292 -11.15 23.24 18.80
CA SER A 292 -10.43 23.20 17.51
C SER A 292 -9.02 23.80 17.52
N GLY A 293 -8.42 24.00 18.69
CA GLY A 293 -7.07 24.56 18.81
C GLY A 293 -6.05 23.71 18.04
N GLY A 294 -5.18 24.34 17.25
CA GLY A 294 -4.21 23.67 16.39
C GLY A 294 -4.82 23.02 15.14
N GLN A 295 -6.15 23.03 14.98
CA GLN A 295 -6.87 22.35 13.90
C GLN A 295 -7.68 23.32 13.04
N SER A 296 -8.00 22.91 11.82
CA SER A 296 -8.92 23.63 10.91
C SER A 296 -9.42 22.70 9.80
N TYR A 297 -10.49 23.10 9.11
CA TYR A 297 -10.96 22.37 7.93
C TYR A 297 -9.91 22.34 6.80
N ALA A 298 -9.12 23.41 6.64
CA ALA A 298 -8.06 23.44 5.65
C ALA A 298 -6.96 22.42 5.97
N ILE A 299 -6.54 22.34 7.25
CA ILE A 299 -5.59 21.31 7.72
C ILE A 299 -6.14 19.90 7.46
N TRP A 300 -7.39 19.65 7.83
CA TRP A 300 -8.03 18.36 7.59
C TRP A 300 -8.09 18.02 6.10
N LEU A 301 -8.55 18.95 5.25
CA LEU A 301 -8.72 18.71 3.82
C LEU A 301 -7.37 18.46 3.14
N CYS A 302 -6.35 19.27 3.43
CA CYS A 302 -5.01 19.08 2.90
C CYS A 302 -4.42 17.74 3.34
N ARG A 303 -4.56 17.37 4.62
CA ARG A 303 -4.12 16.06 5.12
C ARG A 303 -4.85 14.92 4.41
N PHE A 304 -6.18 14.97 4.38
CA PHE A 304 -7.02 13.94 3.78
C PHE A 304 -6.71 13.76 2.29
N ALA A 305 -6.72 14.85 1.52
CA ALA A 305 -6.37 14.81 0.10
C ALA A 305 -4.93 14.32 -0.10
N GLY A 306 -3.99 14.78 0.72
CA GLY A 306 -2.58 14.37 0.67
C GLY A 306 -2.41 12.87 0.83
N THR A 307 -3.00 12.29 1.88
CA THR A 307 -3.02 10.85 2.12
C THR A 307 -3.70 10.11 0.98
N GLN A 308 -4.91 10.52 0.59
CA GLN A 308 -5.73 9.80 -0.38
C GLN A 308 -5.12 9.78 -1.78
N LEU A 309 -4.52 10.89 -2.23
CA LEU A 309 -3.82 10.96 -3.51
C LEU A 309 -2.48 10.23 -3.43
N GLY A 310 -1.73 10.44 -2.35
CA GLY A 310 -0.38 9.92 -2.18
C GLY A 310 -0.32 8.40 -2.14
N LEU A 311 -1.20 7.76 -1.37
CA LEU A 311 -1.09 6.34 -1.06
C LEU A 311 -2.25 5.51 -1.69
N PRO A 312 -3.52 5.56 -1.23
CA PRO A 312 -4.62 4.84 -1.86
C PRO A 312 -4.76 5.11 -3.35
N GLY A 313 -4.84 6.37 -3.77
CA GLY A 313 -5.05 6.74 -5.17
C GLY A 313 -3.95 6.15 -6.07
N THR A 314 -2.69 6.31 -5.67
CA THR A 314 -1.54 5.82 -6.42
C THR A 314 -1.60 4.31 -6.57
N CYS A 315 -1.81 3.59 -5.47
CA CYS A 315 -1.80 2.13 -5.47
C CYS A 315 -3.06 1.53 -6.11
N PHE A 316 -4.22 2.17 -5.98
CA PHE A 316 -5.45 1.74 -6.67
C PHE A 316 -5.35 1.92 -8.18
N LEU A 317 -4.75 3.03 -8.64
CA LEU A 317 -4.50 3.23 -10.06
C LEU A 317 -3.58 2.13 -10.61
N LEU A 318 -2.49 1.84 -9.90
CA LEU A 318 -1.57 0.76 -10.26
C LEU A 318 -2.28 -0.61 -10.23
N TRP A 319 -3.08 -0.91 -9.20
CA TRP A 319 -3.86 -2.13 -9.13
C TRP A 319 -4.87 -2.28 -10.27
N TRP A 320 -5.49 -1.19 -10.72
CA TRP A 320 -6.51 -1.25 -11.77
C TRP A 320 -5.95 -1.74 -13.11
N TYR A 321 -4.70 -1.39 -13.43
CA TYR A 321 -4.05 -1.73 -14.69
C TYR A 321 -2.92 -2.77 -14.55
N TRP A 322 -2.48 -3.05 -13.32
CA TRP A 322 -1.44 -4.01 -12.98
C TRP A 322 -1.79 -4.73 -11.65
N PRO A 323 -2.89 -5.51 -11.63
CA PRO A 323 -3.42 -6.13 -10.41
C PRO A 323 -2.51 -7.22 -9.84
N GLU A 324 -1.70 -7.87 -10.67
CA GLU A 324 -0.85 -9.00 -10.28
C GLU A 324 0.19 -8.60 -9.22
N ALA A 325 0.78 -7.41 -9.35
CA ALA A 325 1.74 -6.88 -8.38
C ALA A 325 1.08 -6.09 -7.23
N HIS A 326 -0.09 -5.49 -7.49
CA HIS A 326 -0.71 -4.53 -6.57
C HIS A 326 -1.98 -5.05 -5.86
N GLY A 327 -2.24 -6.36 -5.90
CA GLY A 327 -3.38 -6.97 -5.22
C GLY A 327 -3.42 -6.75 -3.69
N PHE A 328 -2.32 -6.31 -3.08
CA PHE A 328 -2.23 -5.97 -1.65
C PHE A 328 -3.24 -4.91 -1.21
N VAL A 329 -3.76 -4.07 -2.13
CA VAL A 329 -4.77 -3.05 -1.80
C VAL A 329 -6.09 -3.66 -1.30
N TRP A 330 -6.36 -4.93 -1.63
CA TRP A 330 -7.54 -5.68 -1.18
C TRP A 330 -7.23 -6.69 -0.08
N HIS A 331 -5.97 -6.79 0.34
CA HIS A 331 -5.60 -7.69 1.42
C HIS A 331 -6.34 -7.31 2.71
N PRO A 332 -6.81 -8.25 3.54
CA PRO A 332 -7.61 -7.93 4.74
C PRO A 332 -6.94 -6.93 5.70
N LEU A 333 -5.61 -7.00 5.86
CA LEU A 333 -4.88 -6.02 6.66
C LEU A 333 -4.90 -4.62 6.05
N SER A 334 -4.92 -4.51 4.72
CA SER A 334 -5.04 -3.22 4.04
C SER A 334 -6.39 -2.59 4.32
N ILE A 335 -7.46 -3.39 4.25
CA ILE A 335 -8.82 -2.93 4.57
C ILE A 335 -8.89 -2.43 6.01
N ILE A 336 -8.25 -3.12 6.96
CA ILE A 336 -8.19 -2.67 8.36
C ILE A 336 -7.42 -1.36 8.48
N ILE A 337 -6.20 -1.28 7.92
CA ILE A 337 -5.31 -0.13 8.07
C ILE A 337 -5.87 1.10 7.36
N VAL A 338 -6.12 0.98 6.06
CA VAL A 338 -6.59 2.09 5.21
C VAL A 338 -8.06 2.39 5.51
N GLY A 339 -8.90 1.39 5.74
CA GLY A 339 -10.30 1.58 6.08
C GLY A 339 -10.50 2.27 7.43
N THR A 340 -9.71 1.92 8.46
CA THR A 340 -9.75 2.64 9.76
C THR A 340 -9.30 4.08 9.60
N SER A 341 -8.20 4.31 8.86
CA SER A 341 -7.71 5.66 8.56
C SER A 341 -8.78 6.51 7.88
N MET A 342 -9.40 5.96 6.83
CA MET A 342 -10.49 6.59 6.07
C MET A 342 -11.69 6.89 6.96
N ALA A 343 -12.15 5.92 7.77
CA ALA A 343 -13.31 6.11 8.64
C ALA A 343 -13.07 7.24 9.65
N CYS A 344 -11.89 7.29 10.26
CA CYS A 344 -11.53 8.38 11.18
C CYS A 344 -11.49 9.74 10.48
N ASP A 345 -10.94 9.80 9.26
CA ASP A 345 -10.81 11.06 8.52
C ASP A 345 -12.13 11.56 7.94
N VAL A 346 -13.05 10.66 7.56
CA VAL A 346 -14.41 11.01 7.18
C VAL A 346 -15.22 11.48 8.38
N ALA A 347 -15.02 10.89 9.56
CA ALA A 347 -15.69 11.34 10.79
C ALA A 347 -15.17 12.70 11.30
N TYR A 348 -13.87 12.97 11.09
CA TYR A 348 -13.17 14.16 11.58
C TYR A 348 -13.88 15.50 11.34
N PRO A 349 -14.32 15.88 10.12
CA PRO A 349 -14.95 17.19 9.89
C PRO A 349 -16.27 17.35 10.65
N PHE A 350 -17.02 16.27 10.89
CA PHE A 350 -18.26 16.31 11.66
C PHE A 350 -17.99 16.53 13.16
N VAL A 351 -16.98 15.84 13.70
CA VAL A 351 -16.51 16.07 15.07
C VAL A 351 -15.94 17.49 15.22
N LEU A 352 -15.20 17.96 14.22
CA LEU A 352 -14.69 19.33 14.19
C LEU A 352 -15.85 20.35 14.19
N ALA A 353 -16.90 20.12 13.40
CA ALA A 353 -18.10 20.96 13.42
C ALA A 353 -18.77 20.96 14.80
N HIS A 354 -18.81 19.81 15.47
CA HIS A 354 -19.41 19.69 16.79
C HIS A 354 -18.64 20.48 17.86
N VAL A 355 -17.32 20.26 18.00
CA VAL A 355 -16.51 20.95 19.03
C VAL A 355 -16.46 22.46 18.79
N ARG A 356 -16.53 22.91 17.53
CA ARG A 356 -16.53 24.33 17.19
C ARG A 356 -17.82 25.07 17.59
N LYS A 357 -18.92 24.36 17.86
CA LYS A 357 -20.17 24.99 18.33
C LYS A 357 -20.07 25.44 19.79
N THR A 358 -19.26 24.76 20.59
CA THR A 358 -19.16 25.01 22.03
C THR A 358 -17.88 25.74 22.41
N GLU A 359 -16.86 25.75 21.54
CA GLU A 359 -15.57 26.37 21.85
C GLU A 359 -15.64 27.89 22.10
N ARG A 360 -14.69 28.39 22.89
CA ARG A 360 -14.47 29.82 23.13
C ARG A 360 -13.07 30.20 22.70
N VAL A 361 -12.93 31.39 22.11
CA VAL A 361 -11.63 31.96 21.72
C VAL A 361 -11.27 33.05 22.71
N LEU A 362 -10.13 32.92 23.37
CA LEU A 362 -9.59 33.89 24.32
C LEU A 362 -8.89 35.05 23.57
N PRO A 363 -8.66 36.22 24.22
CA PRO A 363 -8.01 37.36 23.58
C PRO A 363 -6.59 37.08 23.07
N ASP A 364 -5.89 36.10 23.65
CA ASP A 364 -4.57 35.64 23.20
C ASP A 364 -4.62 34.68 22.00
N GLY A 365 -5.81 34.42 21.44
CA GLY A 365 -6.03 33.49 20.34
C GLY A 365 -6.22 32.03 20.77
N THR A 366 -6.04 31.71 22.05
CA THR A 366 -6.25 30.34 22.55
C THR A 366 -7.70 29.91 22.34
N VAL A 367 -7.88 28.70 21.86
CA VAL A 367 -9.20 28.06 21.79
C VAL A 367 -9.35 27.10 22.97
N VAL A 368 -10.45 27.20 23.72
CA VAL A 368 -10.78 26.33 24.86
C VAL A 368 -12.17 25.73 24.69
N ALA A 369 -12.43 24.59 25.35
CA ALA A 369 -13.76 23.99 25.37
C ALA A 369 -14.77 24.91 26.11
N GLY A 370 -16.04 24.86 25.72
CA GLY A 370 -17.09 25.76 26.23
C GLY A 370 -17.35 25.66 27.73
N ASP A 371 -17.05 24.51 28.31
CA ASP A 371 -17.38 24.13 29.67
C ASP A 371 -16.30 24.56 30.68
N VAL A 372 -15.20 25.15 30.19
CA VAL A 372 -14.07 25.57 31.03
C VAL A 372 -14.34 26.94 31.65
N ASP A 373 -14.37 27.00 32.98
CA ASP A 373 -14.54 28.23 33.75
C ASP A 373 -13.38 29.22 33.49
N VAL A 374 -13.71 30.43 33.02
CA VAL A 374 -12.77 31.46 32.55
C VAL A 374 -11.76 31.85 33.65
N ALA A 375 -12.19 31.80 34.92
CA ALA A 375 -11.34 32.12 36.08
C ALA A 375 -10.16 31.14 36.28
N VAL A 376 -10.27 29.89 35.81
CA VAL A 376 -9.20 28.89 35.89
C VAL A 376 -8.20 29.06 34.74
N ALA A 377 -8.68 29.42 33.55
CA ALA A 377 -7.85 29.67 32.37
C ALA A 377 -6.94 30.90 32.57
N ASP A 378 -7.47 31.99 33.12
CA ASP A 378 -6.70 33.21 33.41
C ASP A 378 -5.63 33.01 34.50
N ARG A 379 -5.93 32.22 35.54
CA ARG A 379 -4.95 31.90 36.60
C ARG A 379 -3.75 31.11 36.06
N ASN A 380 -3.97 30.21 35.11
CA ASN A 380 -2.91 29.42 34.47
C ASN A 380 -2.10 30.24 33.47
N GLY A 381 -2.75 31.14 32.70
CA GLY A 381 -2.07 32.08 31.80
C GLY A 381 -1.19 33.10 32.55
N ALA A 382 -1.69 33.65 33.66
CA ALA A 382 -0.94 34.59 34.49
C ALA A 382 0.26 33.95 35.22
N ARG A 383 0.15 32.69 35.64
CA ARG A 383 1.28 31.94 36.21
C ARG A 383 2.38 31.67 35.19
N HIS A 384 2.04 31.50 33.91
CA HIS A 384 3.03 31.24 32.87
C HIS A 384 3.80 32.51 32.49
N LYS A 385 3.15 33.68 32.46
CA LYS A 385 3.82 34.98 32.27
C LYS A 385 4.78 35.37 33.40
N LYS A 386 4.55 34.90 34.64
CA LYS A 386 5.44 35.17 35.78
C LYS A 386 6.68 34.26 35.85
N ARG A 387 6.82 33.29 34.94
CA ARG A 387 7.89 32.28 34.94
C ARG A 387 8.85 32.37 33.76
N ASN A 388 8.66 33.34 32.87
CA ASN A 388 9.60 33.68 31.80
C ASN A 388 10.42 34.90 32.20
#